data_AF-A0A3N5XS87-F1
#
_entry.id   AF-A0A3N5XS87-F1
#
_cell.length_a   1.000
_cell.length_b   1.000
_cell.length_c   1.000
_cell.angle_alpha   90.00
_cell.angle_beta   90.00
_cell.angle_gamma   90.00
#
_symmetry.space_group_name_H-M   'P 1'
#
loop_
_entity.id
_entity.type
_entity.pdbx_description
1 polymer ?
#
loop_
_entity_poly.entity_id
_entity_poly.type
_entity_poly.pdbx_seq_one_letter_code
_entity_poly.pdbx_strand_id
1 'polypeptide(L)'
;MKKVLFVLFIVLIISLACAPAAPAAAPAATPTATPSAAPSTPPTPPEAAKSLTPEELAASFNLPYVALFTVLPPNTISNYPAVLKWDVKNSTGVIIEPNIGVVDAAGSKDIMTPVMTTVYQLKATNAQGAILATTTLTISGELPRRDAPVIKQFTANPHIIKKGETSTLVWMTIAASAVTFEGKTVPGEGNTQVSPTETTTYTLVATSSDGTQYQSVTVNVK
;
A
#
# COMPACT_ATOMS: atom_id res chain seq x y z
N MET A 1 -13.61 -34.91 6.71
CA MET A 1 -12.57 -35.34 7.68
C MET A 1 -11.36 -34.41 7.56
N LYS A 2 -11.15 -33.54 8.56
CA LYS A 2 -9.86 -33.20 9.19
C LYS A 2 -10.02 -31.87 9.94
N LYS A 3 -10.11 -32.01 11.27
CA LYS A 3 -10.02 -30.94 12.26
C LYS A 3 -8.59 -30.39 12.23
N VAL A 4 -8.43 -29.07 12.29
CA VAL A 4 -7.17 -28.47 12.75
C VAL A 4 -7.50 -27.41 13.80
N LEU A 5 -6.90 -27.66 14.95
CA LEU A 5 -6.91 -26.97 16.22
C LEU A 5 -5.95 -25.77 16.13
N PHE A 6 -6.36 -24.56 16.53
CA PHE A 6 -5.40 -23.49 16.81
C PHE A 6 -5.76 -22.74 18.10
N VAL A 7 -4.90 -23.06 19.06
CA VAL A 7 -4.53 -22.50 20.36
C VAL A 7 -4.99 -21.06 20.68
N LEU A 8 -5.53 -21.00 21.90
CA LEU A 8 -5.89 -19.90 22.79
C LEU A 8 -4.70 -18.97 23.12
N PHE A 9 -4.87 -17.64 22.98
CA PHE A 9 -4.14 -16.67 23.81
C PHE A 9 -5.08 -15.54 24.24
N ILE A 10 -5.29 -15.49 25.55
CA ILE A 10 -6.05 -14.54 26.34
C ILE A 10 -5.23 -13.26 26.50
N VAL A 11 -5.80 -12.09 26.19
CA VAL A 11 -5.46 -10.85 26.92
C VAL A 11 -6.74 -10.08 27.21
N LEU A 12 -7.07 -10.12 28.49
CA LEU A 12 -8.09 -9.42 29.25
C LEU A 12 -7.63 -7.97 29.48
N ILE A 13 -8.37 -6.97 29.02
CA ILE A 13 -8.19 -5.58 29.48
C ILE A 13 -9.47 -5.16 30.20
N ILE A 14 -9.42 -5.29 31.53
CA ILE A 14 -10.37 -4.72 32.47
C ILE A 14 -10.05 -3.23 32.57
N SER A 15 -10.96 -2.36 32.14
CA SER A 15 -10.96 -0.95 32.54
C SER A 15 -12.01 -0.77 33.63
N LEU A 16 -11.54 -0.64 34.88
CA LEU A 16 -12.38 -0.21 36.00
C LEU A 16 -11.58 0.68 36.93
N ALA A 17 -12.28 1.70 37.44
CA ALA A 17 -11.98 2.52 38.62
C ALA A 17 -10.83 3.53 38.46
N CYS A 18 -10.82 4.67 39.14
CA CYS A 18 -11.80 5.44 39.93
C CYS A 18 -11.00 6.70 40.32
N ALA A 19 -11.60 7.88 40.24
CA ALA A 19 -10.94 9.13 40.63
C ALA A 19 -10.68 9.14 42.15
N PRO A 20 -9.49 9.53 42.64
CA PRO A 20 -9.25 9.61 44.07
C PRO A 20 -9.81 10.93 44.64
N ALA A 21 -10.59 10.77 45.70
CA ALA A 21 -11.13 11.82 46.55
C ALA A 21 -10.02 12.47 47.41
N ALA A 22 -10.20 13.76 47.69
CA ALA A 22 -9.40 14.54 48.63
C ALA A 22 -9.59 14.08 50.08
N PRO A 23 -8.59 14.26 50.96
CA PRO A 23 -8.82 14.24 52.41
C PRO A 23 -8.55 15.61 53.06
N ALA A 24 -9.43 15.99 53.98
CA ALA A 24 -9.29 17.12 54.90
C ALA A 24 -8.88 16.65 56.30
N ALA A 25 -7.95 17.40 56.91
CA ALA A 25 -7.73 17.73 58.35
C ALA A 25 -7.65 16.64 59.46
N ALA A 26 -6.44 16.53 60.07
CA ALA A 26 -6.02 16.62 61.51
C ALA A 26 -6.92 16.07 62.66
N PRO A 27 -6.38 15.62 63.86
CA PRO A 27 -5.24 16.21 64.58
C PRO A 27 -4.30 15.31 65.46
N ALA A 28 -3.17 15.93 65.86
CA ALA A 28 -2.37 15.89 67.10
C ALA A 28 -1.93 14.57 67.81
N ALA A 29 -0.61 14.39 67.95
CA ALA A 29 0.08 14.03 69.21
C ALA A 29 1.61 14.28 69.13
N THR A 30 2.12 15.13 70.03
CA THR A 30 3.54 15.23 70.49
C THR A 30 3.79 14.17 71.60
N PRO A 31 5.03 13.80 72.05
CA PRO A 31 6.18 14.71 72.25
C PRO A 31 7.64 14.15 72.07
N THR A 32 8.57 15.11 72.01
CA THR A 32 9.94 15.15 72.59
C THR A 32 11.03 14.13 72.21
N ALA A 33 12.11 14.61 71.57
CA ALA A 33 13.49 14.59 72.10
C ALA A 33 14.46 15.41 71.22
N THR A 34 15.34 16.18 71.87
CA THR A 34 16.50 16.93 71.32
C THR A 34 17.74 16.48 72.12
N PRO A 35 18.90 16.25 71.48
CA PRO A 35 19.98 17.26 71.41
C PRO A 35 20.68 17.26 70.02
N SER A 36 20.85 18.39 69.33
CA SER A 36 21.90 19.42 69.49
C SER A 36 23.35 18.91 69.39
N ALA A 37 23.97 19.00 68.20
CA ALA A 37 25.20 19.77 67.92
C ALA A 37 25.95 19.34 66.63
N ALA A 38 26.05 20.24 65.65
CA ALA A 38 27.26 20.64 64.89
C ALA A 38 26.86 21.47 63.64
N PRO A 39 27.40 22.69 63.42
CA PRO A 39 27.09 23.46 62.22
C PRO A 39 27.92 22.94 61.04
N SER A 40 27.30 22.17 60.16
CA SER A 40 27.84 21.88 58.83
C SER A 40 27.19 22.87 57.87
N THR A 41 27.95 23.81 57.32
CA THR A 41 27.48 24.65 56.20
C THR A 41 26.98 23.76 55.07
N PRO A 42 25.73 23.91 54.60
CA PRO A 42 25.24 23.18 53.44
C PRO A 42 26.09 23.54 52.21
N PRO A 43 26.42 22.58 51.32
CA PRO A 43 26.96 22.94 50.01
C PRO A 43 25.92 23.81 49.29
N THR A 44 26.38 24.89 48.67
CA THR A 44 25.57 25.74 47.79
C THR A 44 24.82 24.84 46.80
N PRO A 45 23.48 24.95 46.68
CA PRO A 45 22.74 24.20 45.67
C PRO A 45 23.35 24.48 44.29
N PRO A 46 23.51 23.48 43.41
CA PRO A 46 23.88 23.75 42.03
C PRO A 46 22.85 24.73 41.47
N GLU A 47 23.35 25.84 40.95
CA GLU A 47 22.58 26.87 40.24
C GLU A 47 21.54 26.17 39.36
N ALA A 48 20.26 26.47 39.60
CA ALA A 48 19.16 25.79 38.94
C ALA A 48 19.36 25.85 37.42
N ALA A 49 19.67 24.70 36.81
CA ALA A 49 19.64 24.57 35.36
C ALA A 49 18.26 25.06 34.91
N LYS A 50 18.25 26.12 34.10
CA LYS A 50 17.03 26.70 33.54
C LYS A 50 16.23 25.57 32.91
N SER A 51 15.07 25.23 33.50
CA SER A 51 14.25 24.12 33.05
C SER A 51 13.75 24.45 31.65
N LEU A 52 14.38 23.87 30.63
CA LEU A 52 13.92 23.95 29.26
C LEU A 52 12.53 23.34 29.20
N THR A 53 11.61 24.02 28.53
CA THR A 53 10.28 23.48 28.29
C THR A 53 10.38 22.20 27.45
N PRO A 54 9.42 21.26 27.50
CA PRO A 54 9.42 20.08 26.62
C PRO A 54 9.51 20.44 25.13
N GLU A 55 9.05 21.63 24.76
CA GLU A 55 9.10 22.18 23.40
C GLU A 55 10.51 22.69 23.02
N GLU A 56 11.23 23.38 23.92
CA GLU A 56 12.65 23.73 23.75
C GLU A 56 13.58 22.51 23.80
N LEU A 57 13.24 21.52 24.63
CA LEU A 57 13.95 20.24 24.71
C LEU A 57 13.80 19.47 23.39
N ALA A 58 12.61 19.46 22.78
CA ALA A 58 12.37 18.86 21.46
C ALA A 58 13.08 19.60 20.32
N ALA A 59 13.16 20.93 20.36
CA ALA A 59 13.91 21.74 19.39
C ALA A 59 15.44 21.60 19.50
N SER A 60 15.95 21.19 20.67
CA SER A 60 17.37 20.98 20.96
C SER A 60 17.90 19.61 20.53
N PHE A 61 17.04 18.66 20.18
CA PHE A 61 17.48 17.43 19.54
C PHE A 61 17.57 17.71 18.05
N ASN A 62 18.78 17.76 17.50
CA ASN A 62 19.05 17.93 16.06
C ASN A 62 18.45 16.77 15.22
N LEU A 63 17.15 16.52 15.31
CA LEU A 63 16.42 15.48 14.59
C LEU A 63 16.45 15.76 13.09
N PRO A 64 16.37 14.72 12.26
CA PRO A 64 16.29 14.93 10.83
C PRO A 64 14.96 15.58 10.49
N TYR A 65 14.94 16.48 9.49
CA TYR A 65 13.70 17.04 8.96
C TYR A 65 13.71 17.04 7.43
N VAL A 66 12.55 16.80 6.81
CA VAL A 66 12.40 16.84 5.35
C VAL A 66 12.03 18.26 4.93
N ALA A 67 12.93 18.93 4.22
CA ALA A 67 12.67 20.24 3.63
C ALA A 67 11.85 20.11 2.33
N LEU A 68 12.09 19.06 1.55
CA LEU A 68 11.38 18.78 0.30
C LEU A 68 11.26 17.28 0.09
N PHE A 69 10.07 16.82 -0.29
CA PHE A 69 9.88 15.48 -0.84
C PHE A 69 8.69 15.48 -1.78
N THR A 70 8.96 15.51 -3.09
CA THR A 70 7.92 15.69 -4.10
C THR A 70 8.25 14.93 -5.38
N VAL A 71 7.20 14.51 -6.10
CA VAL A 71 7.31 13.91 -7.43
C VAL A 71 6.65 14.82 -8.46
N LEU A 72 7.33 15.03 -9.57
CA LEU A 72 6.92 15.94 -10.64
C LEU A 72 6.90 15.20 -12.00
N PRO A 73 5.76 15.14 -12.69
CA PRO A 73 4.43 15.58 -12.25
C PRO A 73 3.82 14.63 -11.18
N PRO A 74 2.92 15.10 -10.30
CA PRO A 74 2.25 14.27 -9.29
C PRO A 74 1.25 13.27 -9.90
N ASN A 75 0.78 13.58 -11.12
CA ASN A 75 -0.12 12.77 -11.91
C ASN A 75 0.50 12.60 -13.30
N THR A 76 0.69 11.37 -13.75
CA THR A 76 1.24 11.06 -15.08
C THR A 76 0.47 9.90 -15.72
N ILE A 77 0.65 9.65 -17.01
CA ILE A 77 0.09 8.48 -17.70
C ILE A 77 1.15 7.37 -17.76
N SER A 78 0.72 6.11 -17.98
CA SER A 78 1.64 4.97 -18.02
C SER A 78 2.77 5.18 -19.04
N ASN A 79 4.01 4.82 -18.67
CA ASN A 79 5.24 5.01 -19.44
C ASN A 79 5.66 6.47 -19.70
N TYR A 80 5.01 7.45 -19.06
CA TYR A 80 5.43 8.85 -19.16
C TYR A 80 6.35 9.21 -17.98
N PRO A 81 7.53 9.80 -18.25
CA PRO A 81 8.56 9.96 -17.23
C PRO A 81 8.14 10.91 -16.10
N ALA A 82 8.60 10.61 -14.88
CA ALA A 82 8.44 11.45 -13.70
C ALA A 82 9.78 11.63 -12.97
N VAL A 83 9.90 12.69 -12.17
CA VAL A 83 11.11 12.99 -11.40
C VAL A 83 10.74 13.08 -9.92
N LEU A 84 11.34 12.22 -9.10
CA LEU A 84 11.29 12.31 -7.64
C LEU A 84 12.41 13.22 -7.15
N LYS A 85 12.09 14.20 -6.29
CA LYS A 85 13.05 15.12 -5.68
C LYS A 85 12.93 15.10 -4.17
N TRP A 86 14.07 15.16 -3.48
CA TRP A 86 14.12 15.21 -2.03
C TRP A 86 15.22 16.17 -1.53
N ASP A 87 14.98 16.76 -0.37
CA ASP A 87 15.95 17.51 0.43
C ASP A 87 15.65 17.27 1.92
N VAL A 88 16.62 16.71 2.63
CA VAL A 88 16.57 16.33 4.04
C VAL A 88 17.72 17.01 4.76
N LYS A 89 17.45 17.62 5.91
CA LYS A 89 18.47 18.22 6.77
C LYS A 89 18.65 17.44 8.05
N ASN A 90 19.80 17.61 8.68
CA ASN A 90 20.17 16.98 9.94
C ASN A 90 20.08 15.44 9.91
N SER A 91 20.28 14.81 8.74
CA SER A 91 20.27 13.36 8.58
C SER A 91 21.65 12.83 8.27
N THR A 92 22.00 11.68 8.87
CA THR A 92 23.20 10.92 8.53
C THR A 92 22.90 9.75 7.59
N GLY A 93 21.63 9.50 7.27
CA GLY A 93 21.22 8.43 6.36
C GLY A 93 19.78 8.62 5.88
N VAL A 94 19.58 8.56 4.56
CA VAL A 94 18.27 8.65 3.93
C VAL A 94 18.04 7.40 3.09
N ILE A 95 16.87 6.79 3.25
CA ILE A 95 16.43 5.60 2.51
C ILE A 95 15.08 5.93 1.87
N ILE A 96 14.93 5.65 0.58
CA ILE A 96 13.66 5.80 -0.14
C ILE A 96 13.19 4.44 -0.65
N GLU A 97 11.95 4.09 -0.30
CA GLU A 97 11.27 2.88 -0.75
C GLU A 97 10.01 3.26 -1.55
N PRO A 98 9.55 2.41 -2.48
CA PRO A 98 10.18 1.18 -2.95
C PRO A 98 11.30 1.42 -3.99
N ASN A 99 12.19 0.44 -4.16
CA ASN A 99 13.13 0.29 -5.29
C ASN A 99 14.21 1.38 -5.50
N ILE A 100 14.37 2.36 -4.60
CA ILE A 100 15.42 3.39 -4.70
C ILE A 100 16.58 3.08 -3.75
N GLY A 101 16.28 2.76 -2.48
CA GLY A 101 17.29 2.40 -1.48
C GLY A 101 17.94 3.61 -0.82
N VAL A 102 19.21 3.45 -0.41
CA VAL A 102 19.99 4.50 0.27
C VAL A 102 20.34 5.61 -0.71
N VAL A 103 20.10 6.86 -0.30
CA VAL A 103 20.37 8.06 -1.08
C VAL A 103 21.06 9.13 -0.23
N ASP A 104 21.66 10.11 -0.88
CA ASP A 104 22.17 11.30 -0.21
C ASP A 104 21.06 12.17 0.37
N ALA A 105 21.42 13.07 1.28
CA ALA A 105 20.48 13.95 1.98
C ALA A 105 19.65 14.85 1.03
N ALA A 106 20.19 15.20 -0.15
CA ALA A 106 19.46 15.91 -1.19
C ALA A 106 19.75 15.28 -2.55
N GLY A 107 18.74 15.22 -3.42
CA GLY A 107 18.90 14.62 -4.73
C GLY A 107 17.63 14.56 -5.56
N SER A 108 17.77 13.98 -6.74
CA SER A 108 16.68 13.68 -7.65
C SER A 108 16.85 12.33 -8.31
N LYS A 109 15.74 11.66 -8.62
CA LYS A 109 15.71 10.38 -9.33
C LYS A 109 14.70 10.42 -10.46
N ASP A 110 15.16 10.10 -11.65
CA ASP A 110 14.30 9.94 -12.82
C ASP A 110 13.62 8.56 -12.81
N ILE A 111 12.30 8.57 -13.02
CA ILE A 111 11.42 7.41 -13.11
C ILE A 111 10.94 7.35 -14.55
N MET A 112 11.62 6.55 -15.38
CA MET A 112 11.41 6.53 -16.84
C MET A 112 10.18 5.71 -17.27
N THR A 113 9.84 4.66 -16.51
CA THR A 113 8.77 3.71 -16.91
C THR A 113 7.81 3.43 -15.74
N PRO A 114 7.09 4.45 -15.24
CA PRO A 114 6.07 4.22 -14.23
C PRO A 114 4.86 3.54 -14.87
N VAL A 115 4.48 2.39 -14.34
CA VAL A 115 3.33 1.58 -14.83
C VAL A 115 2.25 1.40 -13.77
N MET A 116 2.53 1.75 -12.52
CA MET A 116 1.62 1.63 -11.38
C MET A 116 1.71 2.84 -10.47
N THR A 117 0.56 3.23 -9.88
CA THR A 117 0.53 4.24 -8.81
C THR A 117 1.41 3.76 -7.67
N THR A 118 2.44 4.54 -7.36
CA THR A 118 3.48 4.16 -6.39
C THR A 118 3.56 5.22 -5.31
N VAL A 119 3.44 4.79 -4.06
CA VAL A 119 3.69 5.64 -2.89
C VAL A 119 5.14 5.47 -2.50
N TYR A 120 5.91 6.55 -2.62
CA TYR A 120 7.29 6.60 -2.14
C TYR A 120 7.33 7.00 -0.68
N GLN A 121 8.11 6.30 0.12
CA GLN A 121 8.36 6.58 1.52
C GLN A 121 9.85 6.88 1.70
N LEU A 122 10.15 8.04 2.26
CA LEU A 122 11.48 8.46 2.65
C LEU A 122 11.62 8.29 4.16
N LYS A 123 12.64 7.55 4.57
CA LYS A 123 13.08 7.42 5.97
C LYS A 123 14.42 8.12 6.14
N ALA A 124 14.46 9.16 6.96
CA ALA A 124 15.68 9.85 7.33
C ALA A 124 16.04 9.53 8.78
N THR A 125 17.30 9.20 9.04
CA THR A 125 17.80 8.84 10.36
C THR A 125 19.02 9.67 10.76
N ASN A 126 19.22 9.79 12.07
CA ASN A 126 20.44 10.24 12.70
C ASN A 126 20.57 9.62 14.10
N ALA A 127 21.62 10.01 14.84
CA ALA A 127 21.85 9.49 16.20
C ALA A 127 20.75 9.90 17.22
N GLN A 128 19.94 10.89 16.89
CA GLN A 128 18.87 11.43 17.75
C GLN A 128 17.52 10.76 17.45
N GLY A 129 17.31 10.22 16.25
CA GLY A 129 16.08 9.53 15.89
C GLY A 129 15.88 9.33 14.39
N ALA A 130 14.63 9.03 14.03
CA ALA A 130 14.21 8.79 12.65
C ALA A 130 12.89 9.50 12.36
N ILE A 131 12.73 9.94 11.12
CA ILE A 131 11.48 10.50 10.60
C ILE A 131 11.07 9.80 9.31
N LEU A 132 9.78 9.88 9.00
CA LEU A 132 9.19 9.33 7.77
C LEU A 132 8.46 10.44 7.01
N ALA A 133 8.60 10.47 5.70
CA ALA A 133 7.83 11.31 4.78
C ALA A 133 7.31 10.47 3.62
N THR A 134 6.16 10.82 3.07
CA THR A 134 5.56 10.11 1.93
C THR A 134 5.21 11.06 0.80
N THR A 135 5.31 10.57 -0.43
CA THR A 135 4.83 11.26 -1.63
C THR A 135 4.27 10.24 -2.60
N THR A 136 3.23 10.59 -3.37
CA THR A 136 2.51 9.65 -4.22
C THR A 136 2.63 10.05 -5.67
N LEU A 137 3.13 9.13 -6.51
CA LEU A 137 3.06 9.25 -7.96
C LEU A 137 1.78 8.55 -8.44
N THR A 138 0.82 9.34 -8.90
CA THR A 138 -0.47 8.83 -9.40
C THR A 138 -0.37 8.54 -10.89
N ILE A 139 -0.68 7.32 -11.31
CA ILE A 139 -0.78 6.96 -12.73
C ILE A 139 -2.24 7.03 -13.16
N SER A 140 -2.55 8.02 -13.99
CA SER A 140 -3.85 8.17 -14.64
C SER A 140 -3.90 7.25 -15.87
N GLY A 141 -4.61 6.15 -15.71
CA GLY A 141 -4.80 5.12 -16.72
C GLY A 141 -5.25 3.83 -16.04
N GLU A 142 -6.01 2.98 -16.73
CA GLU A 142 -6.30 1.65 -16.20
C GLU A 142 -4.97 0.90 -16.04
N LEU A 143 -4.58 0.59 -14.79
CA LEU A 143 -3.40 -0.22 -14.52
C LEU A 143 -3.52 -1.51 -15.34
N PRO A 144 -2.44 -2.02 -15.95
CA PRO A 144 -2.48 -3.36 -16.52
C PRO A 144 -2.73 -4.33 -15.37
N ARG A 145 -3.98 -4.76 -15.24
CA ARG A 145 -4.40 -5.69 -14.19
C ARG A 145 -3.74 -7.04 -14.55
N ARG A 146 -2.81 -7.48 -13.72
CA ARG A 146 -1.96 -8.64 -14.02
C ARG A 146 -2.79 -9.91 -14.27
N ASP A 147 -3.98 -9.99 -13.69
CA ASP A 147 -4.88 -11.12 -13.83
C ASP A 147 -6.14 -10.77 -14.64
N ALA A 148 -6.09 -9.69 -15.46
CA ALA A 148 -7.14 -9.44 -16.43
C ALA A 148 -7.22 -10.60 -17.43
N PRO A 149 -8.44 -11.07 -17.76
CA PRO A 149 -8.60 -12.18 -18.67
C PRO A 149 -8.18 -11.74 -20.09
N VAL A 150 -7.40 -12.58 -20.76
CA VAL A 150 -6.93 -12.36 -22.13
C VAL A 150 -7.47 -13.45 -23.05
N ILE A 151 -8.30 -13.09 -24.04
CA ILE A 151 -8.69 -13.98 -25.14
C ILE A 151 -7.55 -13.98 -26.16
N LYS A 152 -6.69 -15.00 -26.11
CA LYS A 152 -5.53 -15.14 -26.99
C LYS A 152 -5.94 -15.53 -28.40
N GLN A 153 -6.99 -16.34 -28.52
CA GLN A 153 -7.50 -16.81 -29.79
C GLN A 153 -9.02 -16.95 -29.71
N PHE A 154 -9.70 -16.50 -30.75
CA PHE A 154 -11.07 -16.89 -31.05
C PHE A 154 -11.23 -16.80 -32.57
N THR A 155 -11.38 -17.94 -33.24
CA THR A 155 -11.37 -18.04 -34.71
C THR A 155 -12.38 -19.06 -35.19
N ALA A 156 -13.00 -18.83 -36.35
CA ALA A 156 -13.87 -19.78 -37.02
C ALA A 156 -13.22 -20.29 -38.32
N ASN A 157 -13.27 -21.60 -38.54
CA ASN A 157 -12.73 -22.23 -39.74
C ASN A 157 -13.68 -23.33 -40.25
N PRO A 158 -14.21 -23.22 -41.48
CA PRO A 158 -14.14 -22.06 -42.39
C PRO A 158 -14.99 -20.87 -41.91
N HIS A 159 -14.56 -19.63 -42.19
CA HIS A 159 -15.32 -18.42 -41.83
C HIS A 159 -16.40 -18.05 -42.87
N ILE A 160 -16.41 -18.73 -44.02
CA ILE A 160 -17.46 -18.66 -45.04
C ILE A 160 -17.96 -20.07 -45.29
N ILE A 161 -19.27 -20.27 -45.21
CA ILE A 161 -19.93 -21.55 -45.41
C ILE A 161 -21.18 -21.38 -46.27
N LYS A 162 -21.68 -22.46 -46.87
CA LYS A 162 -23.04 -22.45 -47.42
C LYS A 162 -24.06 -22.61 -46.29
N LYS A 163 -25.32 -22.29 -46.59
CA LYS A 163 -26.42 -22.42 -45.63
C LYS A 163 -26.46 -23.81 -44.98
N GLY A 164 -26.32 -23.85 -43.66
CA GLY A 164 -26.40 -25.07 -42.86
C GLY A 164 -25.15 -25.96 -42.88
N GLU A 165 -24.08 -25.56 -43.57
CA GLU A 165 -22.77 -26.21 -43.46
C GLU A 165 -22.12 -25.89 -42.10
N THR A 166 -21.11 -26.68 -41.74
CA THR A 166 -20.47 -26.60 -40.43
C THR A 166 -19.20 -25.73 -40.47
N SER A 167 -19.06 -24.85 -39.48
CA SER A 167 -17.84 -24.14 -39.14
C SER A 167 -17.35 -24.57 -37.75
N THR A 168 -16.03 -24.73 -37.58
CA THR A 168 -15.44 -25.03 -36.27
C THR A 168 -14.90 -23.73 -35.67
N LEU A 169 -15.46 -23.30 -34.54
CA LEU A 169 -14.88 -22.25 -33.72
C LEU A 169 -13.86 -22.84 -32.76
N VAL A 170 -12.73 -22.17 -32.60
CA VAL A 170 -11.64 -22.53 -31.68
C VAL A 170 -11.30 -21.30 -30.85
N TRP A 171 -11.11 -21.49 -29.54
CA TRP A 171 -10.70 -20.43 -28.62
C TRP A 171 -9.63 -20.86 -27.62
N MET A 172 -8.90 -19.86 -27.14
CA MET A 172 -7.92 -19.98 -26.07
C MET A 172 -7.92 -18.69 -25.26
N THR A 173 -8.00 -18.82 -23.93
CA THR A 173 -8.00 -17.71 -22.98
C THR A 173 -6.91 -17.91 -21.93
N ILE A 174 -6.39 -16.81 -21.39
CA ILE A 174 -5.36 -16.77 -20.35
C ILE A 174 -5.92 -15.93 -19.19
N ALA A 175 -5.60 -16.31 -17.95
CA ALA A 175 -5.99 -15.56 -16.74
C ALA A 175 -7.52 -15.33 -16.58
N ALA A 176 -8.35 -16.14 -17.22
CA ALA A 176 -9.80 -16.13 -17.04
C ALA A 176 -10.22 -17.12 -15.96
N SER A 177 -11.00 -16.67 -14.98
CA SER A 177 -11.62 -17.53 -13.96
C SER A 177 -12.94 -18.15 -14.46
N ALA A 178 -13.61 -17.49 -15.40
CA ALA A 178 -14.78 -18.01 -16.09
C ALA A 178 -14.73 -17.62 -17.57
N VAL A 179 -15.18 -18.52 -18.44
CA VAL A 179 -15.36 -18.24 -19.87
C VAL A 179 -16.76 -18.66 -20.25
N THR A 180 -17.46 -17.79 -20.98
CA THR A 180 -18.79 -18.10 -21.51
C THR A 180 -18.83 -17.92 -23.03
N PHE A 181 -19.50 -18.85 -23.69
CA PHE A 181 -19.78 -18.83 -25.13
C PHE A 181 -21.30 -18.88 -25.30
N GLU A 182 -21.88 -17.87 -25.96
CA GLU A 182 -23.33 -17.76 -26.15
C GLU A 182 -24.13 -17.90 -24.82
N GLY A 183 -23.60 -17.30 -23.75
CA GLY A 183 -24.20 -17.32 -22.42
C GLY A 183 -24.04 -18.64 -21.63
N LYS A 184 -23.32 -19.63 -22.17
CA LYS A 184 -23.02 -20.90 -21.48
C LYS A 184 -21.57 -20.95 -21.04
N THR A 185 -21.31 -21.44 -19.83
CA THR A 185 -19.95 -21.65 -19.34
C THR A 185 -19.23 -22.72 -20.15
N VAL A 186 -18.03 -22.39 -20.62
CA VAL A 186 -17.15 -23.29 -21.38
C VAL A 186 -15.75 -23.30 -20.76
N PRO A 187 -14.92 -24.32 -21.04
CA PRO A 187 -13.52 -24.31 -20.63
C PRO A 187 -12.73 -23.16 -21.27
N GLY A 188 -11.64 -22.76 -20.63
CA GLY A 188 -10.78 -21.66 -21.09
C GLY A 188 -10.10 -21.90 -22.44
N GLU A 189 -9.97 -23.16 -22.85
CA GLU A 189 -9.52 -23.58 -24.18
C GLU A 189 -10.50 -24.61 -24.71
N GLY A 190 -10.86 -24.51 -25.99
CA GLY A 190 -11.84 -25.43 -26.55
C GLY A 190 -12.15 -25.17 -28.01
N ASN A 191 -13.02 -26.02 -28.53
CA ASN A 191 -13.60 -25.86 -29.85
C ASN A 191 -15.08 -26.28 -29.83
N THR A 192 -15.86 -25.71 -30.73
CA THR A 192 -17.25 -26.10 -30.96
C THR A 192 -17.59 -26.02 -32.43
N GLN A 193 -18.46 -26.90 -32.88
CA GLN A 193 -19.01 -26.85 -34.23
C GLN A 193 -20.33 -26.09 -34.23
N VAL A 194 -20.49 -25.22 -35.22
CA VAL A 194 -21.73 -24.49 -35.47
C VAL A 194 -22.16 -24.67 -36.91
N SER A 195 -23.48 -24.68 -37.15
CA SER A 195 -24.05 -24.78 -38.50
C SER A 195 -25.11 -23.71 -38.73
N PRO A 196 -24.74 -22.42 -38.79
CA PRO A 196 -25.71 -21.35 -38.95
C PRO A 196 -26.33 -21.36 -40.36
N THR A 197 -27.60 -20.96 -40.44
CA THR A 197 -28.34 -20.85 -41.70
C THR A 197 -28.30 -19.45 -42.31
N GLU A 198 -27.82 -18.48 -41.55
CA GLU A 198 -27.64 -17.08 -41.92
C GLU A 198 -26.31 -16.59 -41.35
N THR A 199 -25.79 -15.45 -41.83
CA THR A 199 -24.54 -14.89 -41.30
C THR A 199 -24.69 -14.59 -39.81
N THR A 200 -23.93 -15.29 -38.98
CA THR A 200 -24.05 -15.23 -37.51
C THR A 200 -22.74 -14.76 -36.90
N THR A 201 -22.83 -13.85 -35.94
CA THR A 201 -21.70 -13.42 -35.12
C THR A 201 -21.76 -14.11 -33.76
N TYR A 202 -20.71 -14.84 -33.44
CA TYR A 202 -20.54 -15.53 -32.16
C TYR A 202 -19.69 -14.68 -31.22
N THR A 203 -20.03 -14.67 -29.93
CA THR A 203 -19.28 -13.90 -28.93
C THR A 203 -18.78 -14.79 -27.81
N LEU A 204 -17.48 -14.68 -27.53
CA LEU A 204 -16.80 -15.28 -26.40
C LEU A 204 -16.55 -14.20 -25.34
N VAL A 205 -16.87 -14.52 -24.08
CA VAL A 205 -16.66 -13.64 -22.93
C VAL A 205 -15.73 -14.34 -21.95
N ALA A 206 -14.62 -13.69 -21.61
CA ALA A 206 -13.69 -14.16 -20.60
C ALA A 206 -13.73 -13.20 -19.40
N THR A 207 -13.95 -13.74 -18.21
CA THR A 207 -14.09 -13.00 -16.96
C THR A 207 -13.04 -13.42 -15.95
N SER A 208 -12.55 -12.47 -15.16
CA SER A 208 -11.70 -12.64 -13.99
C SER A 208 -12.15 -11.69 -12.87
N SER A 209 -11.58 -11.82 -11.67
CA SER A 209 -11.75 -10.81 -10.60
C SER A 209 -11.32 -9.42 -11.06
N ASP A 210 -10.37 -9.41 -11.99
CA ASP A 210 -9.74 -8.22 -12.53
C ASP A 210 -10.45 -7.70 -13.78
N GLY A 211 -11.59 -8.24 -14.21
CA GLY A 211 -12.38 -7.64 -15.28
C GLY A 211 -12.88 -8.63 -16.32
N THR A 212 -13.32 -8.09 -17.47
CA THR A 212 -14.01 -8.86 -18.50
C THR A 212 -13.49 -8.47 -19.89
N GLN A 213 -13.18 -9.46 -20.72
CA GLN A 213 -12.89 -9.29 -22.14
C GLN A 213 -13.98 -9.94 -23.00
N TYR A 214 -14.27 -9.30 -24.13
CA TYR A 214 -15.17 -9.77 -25.16
C TYR A 214 -14.40 -9.96 -26.46
N GLN A 215 -14.69 -11.04 -27.19
CA GLN A 215 -14.21 -11.22 -28.56
C GLN A 215 -15.33 -11.82 -29.41
N SER A 216 -15.53 -11.26 -30.60
CA SER A 216 -16.54 -11.76 -31.54
C SER A 216 -15.90 -12.29 -32.82
N VAL A 217 -16.52 -13.31 -33.40
CA VAL A 217 -16.15 -13.91 -34.69
C VAL A 217 -17.41 -14.07 -35.53
N THR A 218 -17.35 -13.60 -36.77
CA THR A 218 -18.47 -13.72 -37.71
C THR A 218 -18.26 -14.87 -38.69
N VAL A 219 -19.26 -15.73 -38.82
CA VAL A 219 -19.34 -16.79 -39.83
C VAL A 219 -20.32 -16.33 -40.90
N ASN A 220 -19.82 -16.12 -42.12
CA ASN A 220 -20.59 -15.63 -43.25
C ASN A 220 -21.26 -16.79 -43.99
N VAL A 221 -22.56 -16.70 -44.22
CA VAL A 221 -23.31 -17.67 -45.02
C VAL A 221 -23.51 -17.13 -46.43
N LYS A 222 -23.16 -17.93 -47.44
CA LYS A 222 -23.34 -17.63 -48.87
C LYS A 222 -24.36 -18.55 -49.53
#